data_AF-A0A7V9SXC6-F1
#
_entry.id   AF-A0A7V9SXC6-F1
#
_cell.length_a   1.000
_cell.length_b   1.000
_cell.length_c   1.000
_cell.angle_alpha   90.00
_cell.angle_beta   90.00
_cell.angle_gamma   90.00
#
_symmetry.space_group_name_H-M   'P 1'
#
loop_
_entity.id
_entity.type
_entity.pdbx_description
1 polymer ?
#
loop_
_entity_poly.entity_id
_entity_poly.type
_entity_poly.pdbx_seq_one_letter_code
_entity_poly.pdbx_strand_id
1 'polypeptide(L)'
;MNTKKSQTTPIKFIIFLFVGLAVLTCNIFAQTGDGKIVFTSQITTSVGTGKALFIMNADGSNITQLSKNPTDFATFDTEPELSRDGSKIVFTREHSVNGSYNIDIYSMNADGSNVVQLTSNAVTDSVPSWSPDGAKIVFEQNFSRGNREIFTMNADGTNQIRITSNTFDDLAPAWSPDGAKIVYESINASGYSGIFIMNPDGSNRTQLTNAGVGVDDFTPAWSPDSSKISFSRRLSYPSGDFDIFTMNADGSNQTNITKTASSAEYSPTWSPDKTKIAF
;
A
#
# COMPACT_ATOMS: atom_id res chain seq x y z
N MET A 1 24.46 14.75 -43.66
CA MET A 1 24.11 13.71 -42.65
C MET A 1 23.91 14.42 -41.32
N ASN A 2 22.65 14.63 -40.91
CA ASN A 2 22.31 15.27 -39.64
C ASN A 2 22.13 14.20 -38.56
N THR A 3 23.09 14.09 -37.66
CA THR A 3 22.96 13.29 -36.43
C THR A 3 22.20 14.10 -35.40
N LYS A 4 20.91 13.82 -35.22
CA LYS A 4 20.14 14.29 -34.05
C LYS A 4 20.79 13.68 -32.80
N LYS A 5 21.49 14.50 -32.03
CA LYS A 5 21.84 14.17 -30.64
C LYS A 5 20.54 14.08 -29.85
N SER A 6 20.22 12.87 -29.38
CA SER A 6 19.20 12.63 -28.38
C SER A 6 19.52 13.47 -27.15
N GLN A 7 18.73 14.52 -26.89
CA GLN A 7 18.75 15.19 -25.59
C GLN A 7 17.96 14.32 -24.64
N THR A 8 18.65 13.45 -23.92
CA THR A 8 18.13 12.82 -22.71
C THR A 8 18.09 13.89 -21.63
N THR A 9 16.92 14.47 -21.37
CA THR A 9 16.68 15.28 -20.18
C THR A 9 16.93 14.40 -18.95
N PRO A 10 17.80 14.80 -18.00
CA PRO A 10 18.05 14.00 -16.82
C PRO A 10 16.77 13.86 -15.99
N ILE A 11 16.48 12.62 -15.61
CA ILE A 11 15.40 12.23 -14.71
C ILE A 11 15.66 12.90 -13.37
N LYS A 12 14.81 13.87 -12.98
CA LYS A 12 14.80 14.40 -11.61
C LYS A 12 14.13 13.36 -10.71
N PHE A 13 14.94 12.50 -10.10
CA PHE A 13 14.57 11.82 -8.87
C PHE A 13 14.30 12.90 -7.81
N ILE A 14 13.07 12.97 -7.29
CA ILE A 14 12.82 13.67 -6.03
C ILE A 14 13.06 12.63 -4.93
N ILE A 15 14.34 12.42 -4.61
CA ILE A 15 14.72 11.82 -3.34
C ILE A 15 14.70 12.98 -2.34
N PHE A 16 13.75 12.96 -1.41
CA PHE A 16 13.77 13.88 -0.26
C PHE A 16 14.88 13.43 0.70
N LEU A 17 16.11 13.81 0.40
CA LEU A 17 17.24 13.74 1.33
C LEU A 17 17.16 14.96 2.25
N PHE A 18 16.47 14.82 3.38
CA PHE A 18 16.59 15.80 4.46
C PHE A 18 17.88 15.50 5.24
N VAL A 19 18.80 16.46 5.20
CA VAL A 19 20.06 16.42 5.96
C VAL A 19 19.72 16.61 7.44
N GLY A 20 19.70 15.52 8.21
CA GLY A 20 19.54 15.56 9.66
C GLY A 20 19.01 14.25 10.25
N LEU A 21 19.92 13.34 10.59
CA LEU A 21 19.80 12.22 11.55
C LEU A 21 18.39 11.63 11.83
N ALA A 22 17.63 11.31 10.79
CA ALA A 22 16.43 10.47 10.89
C ALA A 22 16.44 9.51 9.71
N VAL A 23 16.64 8.22 9.99
CA VAL A 23 16.47 7.15 8.99
C VAL A 23 14.95 6.99 8.81
N LEU A 24 14.40 7.67 7.80
CA LEU A 24 13.01 7.50 7.38
C LEU A 24 12.87 6.12 6.73
N THR A 25 12.26 5.18 7.43
CA THR A 25 11.66 3.99 6.80
C THR A 25 10.27 4.37 6.33
N CYS A 26 10.19 5.08 5.20
CA CYS A 26 8.92 5.46 4.58
C CYS A 26 8.35 4.21 3.89
N ASN A 27 7.19 3.70 4.33
CA ASN A 27 6.68 2.43 3.81
C ASN A 27 5.44 2.52 2.93
N ILE A 28 4.62 3.58 2.95
CA ILE A 28 3.44 3.68 2.07
C ILE A 28 3.14 5.16 1.77
N PHE A 29 2.94 5.51 0.49
CA PHE A 29 2.44 6.81 0.04
C PHE A 29 1.04 6.64 -0.56
N ALA A 30 0.06 7.36 -0.03
CA ALA A 30 -1.21 7.61 -0.74
C ALA A 30 -1.29 9.09 -1.12
N GLN A 31 -1.45 9.36 -2.42
CA GLN A 31 -1.53 10.71 -2.97
C GLN A 31 -2.92 10.96 -3.56
N THR A 32 -3.51 12.12 -3.25
CA THR A 32 -4.77 12.58 -3.83
C THR A 32 -4.55 13.56 -4.98
N GLY A 33 -5.58 13.76 -5.80
CA GLY A 33 -5.54 14.68 -6.94
C GLY A 33 -5.35 16.16 -6.56
N ASP A 34 -5.57 16.53 -5.29
CA ASP A 34 -5.28 17.86 -4.74
C ASP A 34 -3.80 18.03 -4.30
N GLY A 35 -2.97 17.00 -4.50
CA GLY A 35 -1.54 17.06 -4.23
C GLY A 35 -1.18 16.89 -2.76
N LYS A 36 -2.00 16.23 -1.95
CA LYS A 36 -1.62 15.83 -0.58
C LYS A 36 -1.03 14.43 -0.55
N ILE A 37 -0.14 14.20 0.41
CA ILE A 37 0.51 12.93 0.70
C ILE A 37 0.29 12.61 2.18
N VAL A 38 -0.28 11.45 2.48
CA VAL A 38 -0.30 10.89 3.84
C VAL A 38 0.79 9.83 3.96
N PHE A 39 1.49 9.82 5.09
CA PHE A 39 2.62 8.93 5.32
C PHE A 39 2.80 8.60 6.81
N THR A 40 3.52 7.51 7.08
CA THR A 40 3.96 7.12 8.42
C THR A 40 5.39 7.61 8.67
N SER A 41 5.65 8.13 9.87
CA SER A 41 7.01 8.46 10.32
C SER A 41 7.25 8.02 11.76
N GLN A 42 8.49 7.68 12.07
CA GLN A 42 8.92 7.39 13.44
C GLN A 42 8.91 8.67 14.27
N ILE A 43 8.38 8.58 15.48
CA ILE A 43 8.45 9.66 16.48
C ILE A 43 9.20 9.13 17.68
N THR A 44 10.21 9.88 18.13
CA THR A 44 10.94 9.62 19.37
C THR A 44 10.63 10.72 20.37
N THR A 45 10.24 10.33 21.58
CA THR A 45 9.92 11.22 22.71
C THR A 45 10.80 10.87 23.91
N SER A 46 10.63 11.60 25.02
CA SER A 46 11.32 11.28 26.28
C SER A 46 10.89 9.94 26.90
N VAL A 47 9.75 9.37 26.47
CA VAL A 47 9.19 8.14 27.05
C VAL A 47 9.28 6.91 26.14
N GLY A 48 9.76 7.08 24.90
CA GLY A 48 9.90 5.96 23.96
C GLY A 48 9.85 6.39 22.49
N THR A 49 9.87 5.38 21.63
CA THR A 49 9.77 5.52 20.17
C THR A 49 8.52 4.82 19.67
N GLY A 50 7.75 5.49 18.81
CA GLY A 50 6.56 4.94 18.15
C GLY A 50 6.49 5.34 16.68
N LYS A 51 5.37 5.05 16.02
CA LYS A 51 5.05 5.52 14.65
C LYS A 51 3.77 6.31 14.66
N ALA A 52 3.74 7.40 13.89
CA ALA A 52 2.56 8.25 13.75
C ALA A 52 2.32 8.65 12.30
N LEU A 53 1.11 9.12 12.05
CA LEU A 53 0.66 9.55 10.74
C LEU A 53 0.89 11.05 10.56
N PHE A 54 1.34 11.40 9.36
CA PHE A 54 1.59 12.75 8.93
C PHE A 54 0.94 13.01 7.58
N ILE A 55 0.63 14.26 7.31
CA ILE A 55 0.19 14.74 5.99
C ILE A 55 1.07 15.89 5.55
N MET A 56 1.34 15.97 4.25
CA MET A 56 2.08 17.06 3.64
C MET A 56 1.56 17.35 2.23
N ASN A 57 1.99 18.47 1.66
CA ASN A 57 1.83 18.74 0.24
C ASN A 57 2.82 17.90 -0.58
N ALA A 58 2.52 17.66 -1.85
CA ALA A 58 3.35 16.87 -2.77
C ALA A 58 4.71 17.53 -3.07
N ASP A 59 4.85 18.83 -2.79
CA ASP A 59 6.12 19.56 -2.85
C ASP A 59 6.95 19.41 -1.56
N GLY A 60 6.47 18.67 -0.57
CA GLY A 60 7.09 18.45 0.74
C GLY A 60 6.81 19.55 1.77
N SER A 61 6.03 20.58 1.44
CA SER A 61 5.66 21.64 2.37
C SER A 61 4.50 21.23 3.29
N ASN A 62 4.26 22.03 4.34
CA ASN A 62 3.11 21.91 5.25
C ASN A 62 2.97 20.55 5.95
N ILE A 63 4.10 19.94 6.33
CA ILE A 63 4.11 18.70 7.10
C ILE A 63 3.38 18.92 8.44
N THR A 64 2.35 18.11 8.67
CA THR A 64 1.50 18.16 9.87
C THR A 64 1.35 16.76 10.43
N GLN A 65 1.63 16.58 11.72
CA GLN A 65 1.32 15.33 12.43
C GLN A 65 -0.20 15.24 12.66
N LEU A 66 -0.80 14.13 12.24
CA LEU A 66 -2.23 13.85 12.35
C LEU A 66 -2.54 13.04 13.59
N SER A 67 -1.89 11.89 13.76
CA SER A 67 -2.16 11.03 14.90
C SER A 67 -1.36 11.47 16.12
N LYS A 68 -2.08 11.90 17.15
CA LYS A 68 -1.55 12.46 18.39
C LYS A 68 -2.14 11.69 19.57
N ASN A 69 -1.83 10.40 19.67
CA ASN A 69 -2.31 9.61 20.81
C ASN A 69 -1.55 10.04 22.07
N PRO A 70 -2.22 10.68 23.05
CA PRO A 70 -1.54 11.24 24.22
C PRO A 70 -1.37 10.24 25.36
N THR A 71 -1.98 9.06 25.28
CA THR A 71 -2.13 8.13 26.42
C THR A 71 -1.30 6.85 26.33
N ASP A 72 -0.75 6.51 25.16
CA ASP A 72 0.07 5.31 25.03
C ASP A 72 1.00 5.43 23.81
N PHE A 73 2.23 5.90 24.01
CA PHE A 73 3.20 6.10 22.93
C PHE A 73 3.85 4.79 22.45
N ALA A 74 3.38 3.65 22.95
CA ALA A 74 3.64 2.33 22.39
C ALA A 74 2.71 1.97 21.21
N THR A 75 1.74 2.82 20.84
CA THR A 75 0.90 2.57 19.65
C THR A 75 1.64 2.91 18.36
N PHE A 76 1.61 2.00 17.40
CA PHE A 76 2.10 2.22 16.05
C PHE A 76 0.92 2.47 15.13
N ASP A 77 0.76 3.73 14.68
CA ASP A 77 -0.15 4.03 13.58
C ASP A 77 0.60 3.91 12.26
N THR A 78 0.09 3.06 11.37
CA THR A 78 0.75 2.69 10.12
C THR A 78 -0.23 2.58 8.96
N GLU A 79 0.29 2.34 7.76
CA GLU A 79 -0.49 2.01 6.55
C GLU A 79 -1.63 2.99 6.24
N PRO A 80 -1.37 4.33 6.25
CA PRO A 80 -2.42 5.28 5.97
C PRO A 80 -2.76 5.30 4.47
N GLU A 81 -4.06 5.34 4.17
CA GLU A 81 -4.57 5.69 2.85
C GLU A 81 -5.57 6.84 2.93
N LEU A 82 -5.35 7.86 2.09
CA LEU A 82 -6.22 9.02 1.96
C LEU A 82 -7.32 8.70 0.94
N SER A 83 -8.59 8.96 1.29
CA SER A 83 -9.73 8.77 0.40
C SER A 83 -9.59 9.63 -0.86
N ARG A 84 -10.22 9.21 -1.97
CA ARG A 84 -10.04 9.86 -3.29
C ARG A 84 -10.38 11.36 -3.31
N ASP A 85 -11.33 11.77 -2.48
CA ASP A 85 -11.79 13.14 -2.28
C ASP A 85 -10.94 13.93 -1.27
N GLY A 86 -9.96 13.29 -0.62
CA GLY A 86 -9.06 13.89 0.35
C GLY A 86 -9.70 14.20 1.71
N SER A 87 -10.90 13.69 2.00
CA SER A 87 -11.65 14.04 3.21
C SER A 87 -11.35 13.14 4.41
N LYS A 88 -10.99 11.87 4.17
CA LYS A 88 -10.80 10.84 5.19
C LYS A 88 -9.50 10.07 5.00
N ILE A 89 -8.99 9.55 6.10
CA ILE A 89 -7.84 8.65 6.12
C ILE A 89 -8.30 7.34 6.76
N VAL A 90 -7.97 6.21 6.13
CA VAL A 90 -8.02 4.89 6.77
C VAL A 90 -6.59 4.49 7.13
N PHE A 91 -6.39 3.81 8.25
CA PHE A 91 -5.06 3.44 8.73
C PHE A 91 -5.14 2.25 9.69
N THR A 92 -4.00 1.65 9.99
CA THR A 92 -3.87 0.62 11.02
C THR A 92 -3.34 1.18 12.32
N ARG A 93 -3.82 0.65 13.44
CA ARG A 93 -3.34 0.99 14.78
C ARG A 93 -3.04 -0.27 15.58
N GLU A 94 -1.79 -0.39 15.97
CA GLU A 94 -1.37 -1.39 16.94
C GLU A 94 -1.75 -0.96 18.36
N HIS A 95 -2.35 -1.88 19.12
CA HIS A 95 -2.68 -1.68 20.53
C HIS A 95 -2.50 -2.99 21.32
N SER A 96 -2.26 -2.87 22.63
CA SER A 96 -2.12 -4.03 23.50
C SER A 96 -3.48 -4.49 24.03
N VAL A 97 -3.82 -5.75 23.79
CA VAL A 97 -5.01 -6.44 24.32
C VAL A 97 -4.54 -7.56 25.24
N ASN A 98 -4.76 -7.42 26.54
CA ASN A 98 -4.40 -8.43 27.55
C ASN A 98 -2.92 -8.90 27.48
N GLY A 99 -2.00 -7.99 27.15
CA GLY A 99 -0.57 -8.30 27.03
C GLY A 99 -0.14 -8.94 25.72
N SER A 100 -1.06 -9.08 24.74
CA SER A 100 -0.76 -9.43 23.34
C SER A 100 -0.99 -8.20 22.46
N TYR A 101 -0.22 -8.04 21.39
CA TYR A 101 -0.43 -6.96 20.43
C TYR A 101 -1.49 -7.37 19.40
N ASN A 102 -2.42 -6.46 19.10
CA ASN A 102 -3.35 -6.59 18.00
C ASN A 102 -3.30 -5.34 17.11
N ILE A 103 -3.63 -5.51 15.82
CA ILE A 103 -3.73 -4.42 14.86
C ILE A 103 -5.17 -4.40 14.36
N ASP A 104 -5.80 -3.25 14.49
CA ASP A 104 -7.15 -2.99 13.99
C ASP A 104 -7.12 -1.83 12.99
N ILE A 105 -8.15 -1.75 12.16
CA ILE A 105 -8.33 -0.69 11.18
C ILE A 105 -9.13 0.45 11.82
N TYR A 106 -8.66 1.68 11.59
CA TYR A 106 -9.27 2.91 12.03
C TYR A 106 -9.48 3.85 10.85
N SER A 107 -10.38 4.80 11.02
CA SER A 107 -10.49 5.97 10.14
C SER A 107 -10.44 7.27 10.92
N MET A 108 -10.10 8.35 10.24
CA MET A 108 -10.16 9.71 10.77
C MET A 108 -10.43 10.70 9.64
N ASN A 109 -10.76 11.93 9.98
CA ASN A 109 -10.75 13.03 9.01
C ASN A 109 -9.31 13.37 8.60
N ALA A 110 -9.15 13.95 7.40
CA ALA A 110 -7.83 14.34 6.89
C ALA A 110 -7.10 15.42 7.73
N ASP A 111 -7.79 16.08 8.66
CA ASP A 111 -7.21 17.01 9.64
C ASP A 111 -6.79 16.33 10.96
N GLY A 112 -6.98 15.01 11.07
CA GLY A 112 -6.66 14.20 12.26
C GLY A 112 -7.78 14.13 13.30
N SER A 113 -8.93 14.77 13.07
CA SER A 113 -10.09 14.70 13.96
C SER A 113 -10.95 13.45 13.71
N ASN A 114 -11.88 13.16 14.63
CA ASN A 114 -12.87 12.09 14.49
C ASN A 114 -12.27 10.70 14.22
N VAL A 115 -11.32 10.29 15.05
CA VAL A 115 -10.77 8.93 15.00
C VAL A 115 -11.85 7.92 15.41
N VAL A 116 -12.11 6.94 14.53
CA VAL A 116 -13.11 5.89 14.71
C VAL A 116 -12.45 4.53 14.45
N GLN A 117 -12.63 3.59 15.37
CA GLN A 117 -12.24 2.19 15.19
C GLN A 117 -13.25 1.49 14.29
N LEU A 118 -12.79 0.84 13.22
CA LEU A 118 -13.63 0.15 12.22
C LEU A 118 -13.65 -1.37 12.43
N THR A 119 -12.56 -1.93 12.96
CA THR A 119 -12.48 -3.35 13.35
C THR A 119 -12.06 -3.49 14.80
N SER A 120 -12.54 -4.55 15.47
CA SER A 120 -12.30 -4.79 16.89
C SER A 120 -12.34 -6.27 17.23
N ASN A 121 -11.82 -7.11 16.33
CA ASN A 121 -11.86 -8.55 16.46
C ASN A 121 -10.56 -9.08 17.10
N ALA A 122 -10.43 -10.40 17.26
CA ALA A 122 -9.28 -11.01 17.94
C ALA A 122 -8.10 -11.34 17.01
N VAL A 123 -8.18 -10.94 15.74
CA VAL A 123 -7.15 -11.17 14.72
C VAL A 123 -6.66 -9.82 14.17
N THR A 124 -5.54 -9.86 13.48
CA THR A 124 -4.92 -8.66 12.89
C THR A 124 -5.62 -8.31 11.59
N ASP A 125 -6.06 -7.06 11.49
CA ASP A 125 -6.58 -6.46 10.26
C ASP A 125 -5.59 -5.39 9.75
N SER A 126 -5.18 -5.50 8.49
CA SER A 126 -4.12 -4.67 7.90
C SER A 126 -4.34 -4.31 6.44
N VAL A 127 -3.47 -3.44 5.92
CA VAL A 127 -3.43 -2.95 4.54
C VAL A 127 -4.81 -2.49 4.03
N PRO A 128 -5.48 -1.55 4.74
CA PRO A 128 -6.79 -1.06 4.31
C PRO A 128 -6.67 -0.14 3.09
N SER A 129 -7.62 -0.28 2.15
CA SER A 129 -7.72 0.57 0.97
C SER A 129 -9.14 1.01 0.66
N TRP A 130 -9.33 2.28 0.31
CA TRP A 130 -10.63 2.86 0.00
C TRP A 130 -11.12 2.44 -1.38
N SER A 131 -12.42 2.20 -1.51
CA SER A 131 -13.05 2.25 -2.83
C SER A 131 -13.01 3.70 -3.37
N PRO A 132 -12.97 3.92 -4.69
CA PRO A 132 -12.84 5.26 -5.25
C PRO A 132 -13.99 6.22 -4.92
N ASP A 133 -15.17 5.68 -4.64
CA ASP A 133 -16.35 6.43 -4.19
C ASP A 133 -16.37 6.67 -2.66
N GLY A 134 -15.41 6.12 -1.92
CA GLY A 134 -15.31 6.21 -0.47
C GLY A 134 -16.37 5.41 0.30
N ALA A 135 -17.16 4.57 -0.37
CA ALA A 135 -18.26 3.82 0.26
C ALA A 135 -17.81 2.53 0.95
N LYS A 136 -16.67 1.97 0.54
CA LYS A 136 -16.14 0.70 1.01
C LYS A 136 -14.66 0.77 1.32
N ILE A 137 -14.21 -0.19 2.12
CA ILE A 137 -12.81 -0.45 2.40
C ILE A 137 -12.56 -1.92 2.07
N VAL A 138 -11.49 -2.22 1.33
CA VAL A 138 -10.91 -3.57 1.24
C VAL A 138 -9.75 -3.67 2.22
N PHE A 139 -9.54 -4.82 2.82
CA PHE A 139 -8.45 -5.02 3.77
C PHE A 139 -8.06 -6.49 3.85
N GLU A 140 -6.90 -6.75 4.44
CA GLU A 140 -6.40 -8.08 4.77
C GLU A 140 -6.74 -8.42 6.23
N GLN A 141 -7.16 -9.65 6.48
CA GLN A 141 -7.30 -10.23 7.82
C GLN A 141 -6.38 -11.43 7.96
N ASN A 142 -5.53 -11.42 9.00
CA ASN A 142 -4.56 -12.46 9.27
C ASN A 142 -4.99 -13.37 10.43
N PHE A 143 -5.42 -14.59 10.09
CA PHE A 143 -5.77 -15.60 11.09
C PHE A 143 -4.50 -16.22 11.70
N SER A 144 -4.44 -16.29 13.03
CA SER A 144 -3.28 -16.66 13.87
C SER A 144 -2.62 -18.03 13.61
N ARG A 145 -3.07 -18.81 12.62
CA ARG A 145 -2.48 -20.10 12.19
C ARG A 145 -2.00 -20.10 10.74
N GLY A 146 -1.85 -18.93 10.13
CA GLY A 146 -1.69 -18.77 8.67
C GLY A 146 -3.04 -18.83 7.97
N ASN A 147 -3.08 -18.41 6.71
CA ASN A 147 -4.26 -18.08 5.90
C ASN A 147 -4.68 -16.61 6.02
N ARG A 148 -3.92 -15.71 5.42
CA ARG A 148 -4.35 -14.31 5.20
C ARG A 148 -5.41 -14.27 4.13
N GLU A 149 -6.46 -13.49 4.36
CA GLU A 149 -7.60 -13.42 3.47
C GLU A 149 -8.08 -11.98 3.32
N ILE A 150 -8.65 -11.69 2.15
CA ILE A 150 -9.14 -10.37 1.79
C ILE A 150 -10.61 -10.24 2.17
N PHE A 151 -10.91 -9.13 2.82
CA PHE A 151 -12.23 -8.75 3.27
C PHE A 151 -12.61 -7.39 2.68
N THR A 152 -13.92 -7.15 2.63
CA THR A 152 -14.48 -5.83 2.36
C THR A 152 -15.42 -5.43 3.49
N MET A 153 -15.55 -4.12 3.71
CA MET A 153 -16.54 -3.55 4.62
C MET A 153 -17.07 -2.23 4.07
N ASN A 154 -18.17 -1.74 4.63
CA ASN A 154 -18.59 -0.37 4.43
C ASN A 154 -17.60 0.60 5.10
N ALA A 155 -17.58 1.84 4.63
CA ALA A 155 -16.73 2.92 5.17
C ALA A 155 -16.88 3.18 6.68
N ASP A 156 -18.01 2.77 7.27
CA ASP A 156 -18.32 2.89 8.70
C ASP A 156 -17.94 1.64 9.51
N GLY A 157 -17.30 0.64 8.89
CA GLY A 157 -16.88 -0.62 9.52
C GLY A 157 -17.94 -1.72 9.51
N THR A 158 -19.16 -1.44 9.05
CA THR A 158 -20.25 -2.43 8.98
C THR A 158 -20.14 -3.34 7.75
N ASN A 159 -20.90 -4.44 7.73
CA ASN A 159 -20.95 -5.39 6.61
C ASN A 159 -19.57 -5.94 6.20
N GLN A 160 -18.79 -6.40 7.18
CA GLN A 160 -17.53 -7.10 6.93
C GLN A 160 -17.81 -8.45 6.24
N ILE A 161 -17.27 -8.62 5.04
CA ILE A 161 -17.47 -9.80 4.19
C ILE A 161 -16.12 -10.30 3.70
N ARG A 162 -15.83 -11.57 3.94
CA ARG A 162 -14.68 -12.29 3.38
C ARG A 162 -14.90 -12.52 1.88
N ILE A 163 -14.01 -12.02 1.03
CA ILE A 163 -14.13 -12.13 -0.43
C ILE A 163 -13.10 -13.06 -1.07
N THR A 164 -12.07 -13.48 -0.33
CA THR A 164 -11.23 -14.63 -0.67
C THR A 164 -11.41 -15.77 0.33
N SER A 165 -11.31 -17.02 -0.12
CA SER A 165 -11.52 -18.18 0.74
C SER A 165 -10.84 -19.37 0.09
N ASN A 166 -9.54 -19.51 0.32
CA ASN A 166 -8.76 -20.60 -0.25
C ASN A 166 -7.66 -21.06 0.74
N THR A 167 -6.69 -21.83 0.25
CA THR A 167 -5.61 -22.40 1.07
C THR A 167 -4.30 -21.60 0.99
N PHE A 168 -4.32 -20.47 0.29
CA PHE A 168 -3.19 -19.58 0.05
C PHE A 168 -3.35 -18.34 0.93
N ASP A 169 -2.24 -17.63 1.16
CA ASP A 169 -2.32 -16.30 1.77
C ASP A 169 -2.65 -15.30 0.66
N ASP A 170 -3.79 -14.61 0.79
CA ASP A 170 -4.19 -13.49 -0.05
C ASP A 170 -4.01 -12.18 0.74
N LEU A 171 -3.20 -11.25 0.22
CA LEU A 171 -2.76 -10.05 0.93
C LEU A 171 -2.58 -8.84 0.03
N ALA A 172 -2.27 -7.70 0.64
CA ALA A 172 -2.02 -6.41 -0.01
C ALA A 172 -3.08 -6.01 -1.08
N PRO A 173 -4.38 -6.00 -0.74
CA PRO A 173 -5.43 -5.66 -1.69
C PRO A 173 -5.45 -4.16 -2.00
N ALA A 174 -5.76 -3.81 -3.25
CA ALA A 174 -5.98 -2.43 -3.66
C ALA A 174 -7.12 -2.30 -4.69
N TRP A 175 -7.98 -1.30 -4.50
CA TRP A 175 -9.05 -0.98 -5.46
C TRP A 175 -8.49 -0.34 -6.72
N SER A 176 -9.07 -0.69 -7.88
CA SER A 176 -8.85 0.08 -9.10
C SER A 176 -9.49 1.46 -8.96
N PRO A 177 -8.88 2.54 -9.50
CA PRO A 177 -9.43 3.89 -9.44
C PRO A 177 -10.81 4.09 -10.07
N ASP A 178 -11.26 3.16 -10.92
CA ASP A 178 -12.61 3.14 -11.50
C ASP A 178 -13.63 2.29 -10.69
N GLY A 179 -13.17 1.63 -9.62
CA GLY A 179 -13.98 0.80 -8.72
C GLY A 179 -14.37 -0.56 -9.30
N ALA A 180 -13.91 -0.90 -10.50
CA ALA A 180 -14.33 -2.11 -11.20
C ALA A 180 -13.63 -3.38 -10.70
N LYS A 181 -12.46 -3.25 -10.08
CA LYS A 181 -11.57 -4.38 -9.76
C LYS A 181 -10.84 -4.18 -8.43
N ILE A 182 -10.41 -5.29 -7.86
CA ILE A 182 -9.42 -5.35 -6.77
C ILE A 182 -8.22 -6.12 -7.29
N VAL A 183 -7.02 -5.55 -7.17
CA VAL A 183 -5.75 -6.27 -7.38
C VAL A 183 -5.22 -6.71 -6.02
N TYR A 184 -4.56 -7.85 -5.97
CA TYR A 184 -4.01 -8.39 -4.74
C TYR A 184 -2.86 -9.35 -5.01
N GLU A 185 -2.12 -9.68 -3.96
CA GLU A 185 -1.07 -10.67 -3.94
C GLU A 185 -1.61 -12.00 -3.40
N SER A 186 -1.21 -13.12 -4.01
CA SER A 186 -1.55 -14.46 -3.52
C SER A 186 -0.30 -15.34 -3.46
N ILE A 187 -0.05 -15.95 -2.28
CA ILE A 187 1.11 -16.82 -2.02
C ILE A 187 0.65 -18.28 -1.98
N ASN A 188 1.09 -19.05 -2.96
CA ASN A 188 0.69 -20.46 -3.08
C ASN A 188 1.36 -21.35 -2.01
N ALA A 189 0.95 -22.63 -1.96
CA ALA A 189 1.45 -23.61 -1.00
C ALA A 189 2.96 -23.89 -1.09
N SER A 190 3.62 -23.53 -2.20
CA SER A 190 5.08 -23.62 -2.37
C SER A 190 5.82 -22.34 -1.94
N GLY A 191 5.10 -21.34 -1.45
CA GLY A 191 5.64 -20.06 -0.99
C GLY A 191 5.90 -19.05 -2.10
N TYR A 192 5.47 -19.32 -3.34
CA TYR A 192 5.65 -18.39 -4.46
C TYR A 192 4.49 -17.41 -4.55
N SER A 193 4.83 -16.13 -4.72
CA SER A 193 3.87 -15.04 -4.80
C SER A 193 3.55 -14.64 -6.24
N GLY A 194 2.27 -14.38 -6.52
CA GLY A 194 1.82 -13.83 -7.80
C GLY A 194 0.78 -12.72 -7.62
N ILE A 195 0.61 -11.91 -8.66
CA ILE A 195 -0.41 -10.85 -8.70
C ILE A 195 -1.69 -11.40 -9.30
N PHE A 196 -2.79 -11.14 -8.62
CA PHE A 196 -4.13 -11.56 -8.99
C PHE A 196 -5.06 -10.35 -9.07
N ILE A 197 -6.16 -10.52 -9.79
CA ILE A 197 -7.23 -9.53 -9.92
C ILE A 197 -8.58 -10.21 -9.76
N MET A 198 -9.54 -9.52 -9.17
CA MET A 198 -10.92 -9.99 -9.00
C MET A 198 -11.92 -8.84 -9.08
N ASN A 199 -13.20 -9.19 -9.18
CA ASN A 199 -14.29 -8.24 -8.95
C ASN A 199 -14.39 -7.89 -7.45
N PRO A 200 -14.98 -6.74 -7.10
CA PRO A 200 -15.20 -6.34 -5.70
C PRO A 200 -16.01 -7.30 -4.83
N ASP A 201 -16.83 -8.15 -5.45
CA ASP A 201 -17.61 -9.18 -4.76
C ASP A 201 -16.84 -10.51 -4.57
N GLY A 202 -15.56 -10.55 -4.96
CA GLY A 202 -14.70 -11.73 -4.90
C GLY A 202 -14.80 -12.68 -6.10
N SER A 203 -15.67 -12.39 -7.07
CA SER A 203 -15.83 -13.20 -8.30
C SER A 203 -14.76 -12.89 -9.35
N ASN A 204 -14.69 -13.70 -10.41
CA ASN A 204 -13.78 -13.51 -11.56
C ASN A 204 -12.30 -13.38 -11.20
N ARG A 205 -11.83 -14.18 -10.23
CA ARG A 205 -10.42 -14.23 -9.83
C ARG A 205 -9.56 -14.72 -10.99
N THR A 206 -8.53 -13.96 -11.32
CA THR A 206 -7.61 -14.23 -12.42
C THR A 206 -6.18 -13.96 -11.97
N GLN A 207 -5.27 -14.90 -12.23
CA GLN A 207 -3.84 -14.70 -12.03
C GLN A 207 -3.27 -13.87 -13.19
N LEU A 208 -2.66 -12.72 -12.89
CA LEU A 208 -2.04 -11.84 -13.88
C LEU A 208 -0.56 -12.16 -14.10
N THR A 209 0.13 -12.65 -13.08
CA THR A 209 1.55 -13.00 -13.18
C THR A 209 1.81 -14.46 -12.82
N ASN A 210 2.56 -15.13 -13.71
CA ASN A 210 3.00 -16.51 -13.53
C ASN A 210 4.41 -16.66 -14.11
N ALA A 211 5.38 -15.99 -13.47
CA ALA A 211 6.74 -15.86 -13.99
C ALA A 211 7.63 -17.10 -13.75
N GLY A 212 7.04 -18.19 -13.22
CA GLY A 212 7.70 -19.47 -13.02
C GLY A 212 8.28 -19.65 -11.61
N VAL A 213 8.83 -20.83 -11.38
CA VAL A 213 9.42 -21.22 -10.09
C VAL A 213 10.61 -20.32 -9.75
N GLY A 214 10.64 -19.78 -8.53
CA GLY A 214 11.72 -18.92 -8.07
C GLY A 214 11.56 -17.44 -8.45
N VAL A 215 10.41 -17.05 -9.04
CA VAL A 215 10.06 -15.65 -9.26
C VAL A 215 8.86 -15.31 -8.39
N ASP A 216 8.97 -14.18 -7.70
CA ASP A 216 7.91 -13.70 -6.81
C ASP A 216 7.51 -12.27 -7.16
N ASP A 217 6.20 -12.02 -7.17
CA ASP A 217 5.63 -10.70 -7.39
C ASP A 217 4.85 -10.23 -6.16
N PHE A 218 5.08 -9.00 -5.72
CA PHE A 218 4.49 -8.45 -4.49
C PHE A 218 3.95 -7.04 -4.68
N THR A 219 3.13 -6.62 -3.71
CA THR A 219 2.74 -5.22 -3.50
C THR A 219 2.21 -4.53 -4.78
N PRO A 220 1.14 -5.05 -5.41
CA PRO A 220 0.61 -4.46 -6.62
C PRO A 220 -0.02 -3.09 -6.34
N ALA A 221 0.13 -2.14 -7.27
CA ALA A 221 -0.52 -0.84 -7.18
C ALA A 221 -1.09 -0.41 -8.55
N TRP A 222 -2.29 0.15 -8.52
CA TRP A 222 -2.95 0.65 -9.72
C TRP A 222 -2.39 2.00 -10.16
N SER A 223 -2.27 2.15 -11.49
CA SER A 223 -2.13 3.47 -12.10
C SER A 223 -3.44 4.28 -11.96
N PRO A 224 -3.38 5.61 -11.83
CA PRO A 224 -4.54 6.48 -11.59
C PRO A 224 -5.70 6.42 -12.59
N ASP A 225 -5.53 5.80 -13.77
CA ASP A 225 -6.60 5.58 -14.75
C ASP A 225 -7.01 4.12 -14.93
N SER A 226 -6.62 3.25 -13.99
CA SER A 226 -6.95 1.83 -14.04
C SER A 226 -6.39 1.09 -15.26
N SER A 227 -5.48 1.69 -16.05
CA SER A 227 -4.99 1.06 -17.28
C SER A 227 -3.81 0.11 -17.05
N LYS A 228 -3.04 0.36 -15.98
CA LYS A 228 -1.83 -0.37 -15.62
C LYS A 228 -1.75 -0.72 -14.14
N ILE A 229 -0.94 -1.71 -13.85
CA ILE A 229 -0.54 -2.15 -12.51
C ILE A 229 0.99 -2.12 -12.43
N SER A 230 1.54 -1.55 -11.36
CA SER A 230 2.94 -1.71 -10.96
C SER A 230 3.07 -2.75 -9.87
N PHE A 231 4.20 -3.45 -9.80
CA PHE A 231 4.47 -4.46 -8.77
C PHE A 231 5.98 -4.64 -8.59
N SER A 232 6.37 -5.13 -7.43
CA SER A 232 7.76 -5.49 -7.13
C SER A 232 8.00 -6.93 -7.58
N ARG A 233 9.05 -7.22 -8.33
CA ARG A 233 9.39 -8.57 -8.78
C ARG A 233 10.79 -8.95 -8.34
N ARG A 234 10.91 -10.10 -7.69
CA ARG A 234 12.20 -10.78 -7.46
C ARG A 234 12.39 -11.88 -8.48
N LEU A 235 13.44 -11.78 -9.29
CA LEU A 235 13.70 -12.70 -10.41
C LEU A 235 14.34 -14.04 -10.01
N SER A 236 14.87 -14.18 -8.79
CA SER A 236 15.54 -15.42 -8.37
C SER A 236 15.51 -15.61 -6.84
N TYR A 237 14.56 -16.38 -6.34
CA TYR A 237 14.51 -16.76 -4.93
C TYR A 237 15.68 -17.70 -4.54
N PRO A 238 16.36 -17.51 -3.38
CA PRO A 238 16.20 -16.44 -2.39
C PRO A 238 17.14 -15.24 -2.58
N SER A 239 18.02 -15.25 -3.58
CA SER A 239 19.17 -14.33 -3.68
C SER A 239 19.00 -13.14 -4.61
N GLY A 240 17.89 -13.05 -5.35
CA GLY A 240 17.62 -12.01 -6.34
C GLY A 240 17.09 -10.74 -5.69
N ASP A 241 17.56 -9.60 -6.18
CA ASP A 241 17.01 -8.29 -5.82
C ASP A 241 15.63 -8.09 -6.45
N PHE A 242 14.90 -7.13 -5.87
CA PHE A 242 13.60 -6.71 -6.35
C PHE A 242 13.75 -5.53 -7.30
N ASP A 243 13.11 -5.63 -8.44
CA ASP A 243 12.92 -4.54 -9.39
C ASP A 243 11.44 -4.16 -9.47
N ILE A 244 11.15 -2.92 -9.85
CA ILE A 244 9.78 -2.51 -10.15
C ILE A 244 9.43 -2.86 -11.60
N PHE A 245 8.30 -3.53 -11.76
CA PHE A 245 7.71 -3.85 -13.05
C PHE A 245 6.37 -3.12 -13.21
N THR A 246 5.97 -2.94 -14.46
CA THR A 246 4.63 -2.48 -14.84
C THR A 246 4.01 -3.42 -15.85
N MET A 247 2.69 -3.56 -15.82
CA MET A 247 1.90 -4.32 -16.79
C MET A 247 0.58 -3.62 -17.08
N ASN A 248 -0.08 -4.00 -18.16
CA ASN A 248 -1.47 -3.63 -18.40
C ASN A 248 -2.37 -4.28 -17.34
N ALA A 249 -3.55 -3.69 -17.11
CA ALA A 249 -4.55 -4.20 -16.17
C ALA A 249 -5.00 -5.66 -16.43
N ASP A 250 -4.85 -6.14 -17.67
CA ASP A 250 -5.14 -7.51 -18.09
C ASP A 250 -3.95 -8.49 -17.89
N GLY A 251 -2.83 -8.02 -17.35
CA GLY A 251 -1.61 -8.80 -17.11
C GLY A 251 -0.61 -8.81 -18.28
N SER A 252 -0.99 -8.25 -19.43
CA SER A 252 -0.10 -8.20 -20.61
C SER A 252 0.99 -7.12 -20.48
N ASN A 253 2.00 -7.19 -21.35
CA ASN A 253 3.06 -6.17 -21.47
C ASN A 253 3.89 -5.91 -20.19
N GLN A 254 4.20 -6.96 -19.44
CA GLN A 254 5.06 -6.87 -18.26
C GLN A 254 6.46 -6.34 -18.61
N THR A 255 6.85 -5.21 -18.02
CA THR A 255 8.08 -4.47 -18.33
C THR A 255 8.80 -4.04 -17.06
N ASN A 256 10.09 -4.37 -16.94
CA ASN A 256 10.97 -3.89 -15.87
C ASN A 256 11.33 -2.41 -16.10
N ILE A 257 11.09 -1.54 -15.10
CA ILE A 257 11.30 -0.10 -15.19
C ILE A 257 12.51 0.42 -14.38
N THR A 258 13.00 -0.31 -13.37
CA THR A 258 14.17 0.10 -12.56
C THR A 258 15.47 -0.49 -13.09
N LYS A 259 15.47 -1.78 -13.47
CA LYS A 259 16.62 -2.51 -14.05
C LYS A 259 17.91 -2.27 -13.26
N THR A 260 17.86 -2.35 -11.94
CA THR A 260 19.03 -2.09 -11.09
C THR A 260 19.80 -3.40 -10.87
N ALA A 261 21.10 -3.28 -10.63
CA ALA A 261 22.00 -4.43 -10.51
C ALA A 261 22.33 -4.80 -9.05
N SER A 262 21.92 -3.98 -8.08
CA SER A 262 22.37 -4.12 -6.68
C SER A 262 21.55 -3.32 -5.65
N SER A 263 20.32 -2.91 -5.97
CA SER A 263 19.42 -2.26 -5.01
C SER A 263 18.06 -2.88 -5.15
N ALA A 264 17.45 -3.26 -4.03
CA ALA A 264 16.11 -3.80 -4.03
C ALA A 264 15.10 -2.66 -3.91
N GLU A 265 14.18 -2.58 -4.86
CA GLU A 265 13.08 -1.61 -4.90
C GLU A 265 11.75 -2.28 -4.55
N TYR A 266 10.92 -1.63 -3.73
CA TYR A 266 9.68 -2.22 -3.19
C TYR A 266 8.51 -1.23 -3.17
N SER A 267 7.30 -1.76 -2.99
CA SER A 267 6.07 -1.00 -2.70
C SER A 267 5.83 0.20 -3.64
N PRO A 268 5.79 -0.02 -4.96
CA PRO A 268 5.68 1.06 -5.92
C PRO A 268 4.33 1.78 -5.82
N THR A 269 4.33 3.10 -5.98
CA THR A 269 3.11 3.92 -6.03
C THR A 269 3.17 4.96 -7.14
N TRP A 270 2.03 5.27 -7.74
CA TRP A 270 1.94 6.15 -8.91
C TRP A 270 1.68 7.60 -8.50
N SER A 271 2.36 8.51 -9.18
CA SER A 271 1.96 9.93 -9.19
C SER A 271 0.57 10.12 -9.83
N PRO A 272 -0.25 11.09 -9.39
CA PRO A 272 -1.59 11.36 -9.92
C PRO A 272 -1.63 11.66 -11.42
N ASP A 273 -0.57 12.25 -11.97
CA ASP A 273 -0.44 12.55 -13.39
C ASP A 273 0.04 11.34 -14.22
N LYS A 274 0.34 10.21 -13.55
CA LYS A 274 0.79 8.93 -14.12
C LYS A 274 2.16 8.97 -14.77
N THR A 275 2.91 10.06 -14.61
CA THR A 275 4.20 10.23 -15.29
C THR A 275 5.37 9.66 -14.50
N LYS A 276 5.15 9.39 -13.21
CA LYS A 276 6.17 8.92 -12.26
C LYS A 276 5.65 7.83 -11.34
N ILE A 277 6.57 7.01 -10.85
CA ILE A 277 6.39 6.00 -9.80
C ILE A 277 7.45 6.26 -8.72
N ALA A 278 7.06 6.17 -7.45
CA ALA A 278 7.97 6.17 -6.30
C ALA A 278 8.08 4.75 -5.71
N PHE A 279 9.23 4.42 -5.12
CA PHE A 279 9.62 3.13 -4.56
C PHE A 279 10.84 3.29 -3.64
#